data_AF-A0A857JEG2-F1
#
_entry.id   AF-A0A857JEG2-F1
#
_cell.length_a   1.000
_cell.length_b   1.000
_cell.length_c   1.000
_cell.angle_alpha   90.00
_cell.angle_beta   90.00
_cell.angle_gamma   90.00
#
_symmetry.space_group_name_H-M   'P 1'
#
loop_
_entity.id
_entity.type
_entity.pdbx_description
1 polymer ?
#
loop_
_entity_poly.entity_id
_entity_poly.type
_entity_poly.pdbx_seq_one_letter_code
_entity_poly.pdbx_strand_id
1 'polypeptide(L)'
;MEKTLLICASLLLAASAQAGEAVVTGQELADHAKPLDVGRIRAWLAAGAEVEHTAPSTGSVRRWTQAADGTLLASSRSVSGKPVTASGTWSVRDNGSYCLTINWASRDENNCYQVFSMDGSAYLAPRQVAQNPEKRYGRIVVVGVPTPAHAAMRPGATSIVLVAAGAQDAVLAQAPAAAAEPAAPPPASSAQAPAAESQRVFLGSEEVRQRFVDHRTVHRRTQDGAQVAWDIRGNGMLYANNFTQNSKDSAAWTLSPDGGLCLKWRGNSNDGCFYTFRDGDHWARSASRSADAPIHSVIVELN
;
A
#
# COMPACT_ATOMS: atom_id res chain seq x y z
N MET A 1 -50.44 -39.86 44.46
CA MET A 1 -50.78 -39.45 43.09
C MET A 1 -50.10 -38.12 42.83
N GLU A 2 -48.87 -38.22 42.34
CA GLU A 2 -48.03 -37.13 41.86
C GLU A 2 -48.58 -36.50 40.59
N LYS A 3 -48.30 -35.22 40.37
CA LYS A 3 -48.06 -34.62 39.05
C LYS A 3 -47.39 -33.25 39.22
N THR A 4 -46.07 -33.28 39.33
CA THR A 4 -45.19 -32.11 39.18
C THR A 4 -44.90 -31.93 37.69
N LEU A 5 -45.39 -30.83 37.10
CA LEU A 5 -45.14 -30.48 35.71
C LEU A 5 -43.86 -29.61 35.63
N LEU A 6 -42.75 -30.21 35.18
CA LEU A 6 -41.49 -29.50 34.92
C LEU A 6 -41.54 -28.96 33.48
N ILE A 7 -41.64 -27.64 33.31
CA ILE A 7 -41.53 -26.98 32.00
C ILE A 7 -40.06 -26.59 31.79
N CYS A 8 -39.32 -27.42 31.06
CA CYS A 8 -38.00 -27.06 30.53
C CYS A 8 -38.18 -26.04 29.40
N ALA A 9 -38.04 -24.76 29.71
CA ALA A 9 -37.89 -23.71 28.70
C ALA A 9 -36.47 -23.75 28.14
N SER A 10 -36.27 -24.50 27.06
CA SER A 10 -35.03 -24.53 26.30
C SER A 10 -34.83 -23.19 25.58
N LEU A 11 -34.03 -22.29 26.17
CA LEU A 11 -33.52 -21.09 25.50
C LEU A 11 -32.54 -21.52 24.39
N LEU A 12 -33.01 -21.55 23.15
CA LEU A 12 -32.17 -21.56 21.96
C LEU A 12 -31.58 -20.15 21.77
N LEU A 13 -30.40 -19.88 22.33
CA LEU A 13 -29.59 -18.74 21.89
C LEU A 13 -29.07 -19.03 20.48
N ALA A 14 -29.78 -18.51 19.47
CA ALA A 14 -29.23 -18.41 18.12
C ALA A 14 -28.04 -17.43 18.18
N ALA A 15 -26.83 -17.97 18.11
CA ALA A 15 -25.63 -17.17 17.90
C ALA A 15 -25.71 -16.56 16.50
N SER A 16 -26.25 -15.35 16.39
CA SER A 16 -26.14 -14.55 15.18
C SER A 16 -24.66 -14.23 15.00
N ALA A 17 -24.01 -14.89 14.03
CA ALA A 17 -22.71 -14.45 13.56
C ALA A 17 -22.88 -13.02 13.02
N GLN A 18 -22.49 -12.04 13.82
CA GLN A 18 -22.53 -10.64 13.43
C GLN A 18 -21.47 -10.47 12.34
N ALA A 19 -21.93 -10.36 11.08
CA ALA A 19 -21.07 -9.88 10.03
C ALA A 19 -20.75 -8.42 10.35
N GLY A 20 -19.52 -8.14 10.80
CA GLY A 20 -19.10 -6.78 11.12
C GLY A 20 -19.34 -5.83 9.94
N GLU A 21 -19.57 -4.56 10.22
CA GLU A 21 -19.99 -3.60 9.20
C GLU A 21 -18.98 -3.54 8.05
N ALA A 22 -19.49 -3.54 6.81
CA ALA A 22 -18.63 -3.56 5.62
C ALA A 22 -17.81 -2.27 5.46
N VAL A 23 -18.27 -1.19 6.10
CA VAL A 23 -17.65 0.14 6.04
C VAL A 23 -17.81 0.82 7.40
N VAL A 24 -16.74 1.38 7.94
CA VAL A 24 -16.73 2.08 9.24
C VAL A 24 -16.10 3.47 9.10
N THR A 25 -16.37 4.38 10.01
CA THR A 25 -15.79 5.73 10.06
C THR A 25 -14.40 5.74 10.70
N GLY A 26 -13.65 6.82 10.47
CA GLY A 26 -12.36 7.05 11.12
C GLY A 26 -12.49 7.21 12.62
N GLN A 27 -13.58 7.81 13.08
CA GLN A 27 -13.89 7.93 14.50
C GLN A 27 -14.08 6.57 15.17
N GLU A 28 -14.91 5.70 14.58
CA GLU A 28 -15.12 4.34 15.10
C GLU A 28 -13.82 3.53 15.15
N LEU A 29 -12.98 3.62 14.11
CA LEU A 29 -11.66 2.98 14.13
C LEU A 29 -10.73 3.58 15.19
N ALA A 30 -10.76 4.90 15.41
CA ALA A 30 -9.95 5.55 16.42
C ALA A 30 -10.35 5.13 17.84
N ASP A 31 -11.64 4.97 18.09
CA ASP A 31 -12.19 4.69 19.43
C ASP A 31 -12.13 3.20 19.79
N HIS A 32 -12.31 2.32 18.81
CA HIS A 32 -12.59 0.90 19.07
C HIS A 32 -11.62 -0.08 18.41
N ALA A 33 -10.88 0.35 17.38
CA ALA A 33 -9.99 -0.56 16.65
C ALA A 33 -8.57 -0.56 17.20
N LYS A 34 -7.88 -1.69 17.02
CA LYS A 34 -6.46 -1.84 17.33
C LYS A 34 -5.68 -2.18 16.06
N PRO A 35 -4.53 -1.54 15.81
CA PRO A 35 -3.63 -2.00 14.75
C PRO A 35 -3.27 -3.47 14.95
N LEU A 36 -3.32 -4.26 13.87
CA LEU A 36 -2.83 -5.63 13.90
C LEU A 36 -1.31 -5.66 14.00
N ASP A 37 -0.80 -6.64 14.74
CA ASP A 37 0.62 -6.96 14.80
C ASP A 37 1.17 -7.35 13.42
N VAL A 38 2.40 -6.95 13.13
CA VAL A 38 3.05 -7.19 11.82
C VAL A 38 3.21 -8.69 11.51
N GLY A 39 3.51 -9.52 12.51
CA GLY A 39 3.60 -10.97 12.37
C GLY A 39 2.25 -11.57 11.99
N ARG A 40 1.17 -11.08 12.61
CA ARG A 40 -0.20 -11.47 12.26
C ARG A 40 -0.58 -11.02 10.84
N ILE A 41 -0.23 -9.80 10.43
CA ILE A 41 -0.49 -9.32 9.06
C ILE A 41 0.24 -10.21 8.04
N ARG A 42 1.52 -10.53 8.27
CA ARG A 42 2.31 -11.40 7.38
C ARG A 42 1.74 -12.80 7.27
N ALA A 43 1.29 -13.38 8.38
CA ALA A 43 0.68 -14.71 8.38
C ALA A 43 -0.68 -14.71 7.67
N TRP A 44 -1.50 -13.70 7.91
CA TRP A 44 -2.88 -13.64 7.41
C TRP A 44 -2.98 -13.18 5.96
N LEU A 45 -2.13 -12.24 5.53
CA LEU A 45 -2.02 -11.72 4.17
C LEU A 45 -0.82 -12.33 3.44
N ALA A 46 -0.47 -13.57 3.75
CA ALA A 46 0.65 -14.26 3.12
C ALA A 46 0.45 -14.50 1.61
N ALA A 47 1.50 -14.98 0.96
CA ALA A 47 1.41 -15.47 -0.41
C ALA A 47 0.31 -16.52 -0.57
N GLY A 48 -0.43 -16.43 -1.67
CA GLY A 48 -1.61 -17.21 -2.02
C GLY A 48 -2.90 -16.75 -1.34
N ALA A 49 -2.85 -15.80 -0.40
CA ALA A 49 -4.06 -15.28 0.22
C ALA A 49 -4.91 -14.51 -0.81
N GLU A 50 -6.20 -14.83 -0.84
CA GLU A 50 -7.21 -14.05 -1.57
C GLU A 50 -7.88 -13.06 -0.61
N VAL A 51 -7.77 -11.77 -0.92
CA VAL A 51 -8.33 -10.68 -0.12
C VAL A 51 -9.50 -10.07 -0.85
N GLU A 52 -10.64 -9.97 -0.17
CA GLU A 52 -11.79 -9.19 -0.60
C GLU A 52 -11.84 -7.88 0.20
N HIS A 53 -12.13 -6.76 -0.48
CA HIS A 53 -12.23 -5.43 0.11
C HIS A 53 -13.46 -4.71 -0.41
N THR A 54 -14.24 -4.12 0.50
CA THR A 54 -15.38 -3.28 0.15
C THR A 54 -14.96 -1.82 0.06
N ALA A 55 -15.02 -1.21 -1.13
CA ALA A 55 -14.67 0.19 -1.32
C ALA A 55 -15.69 1.11 -0.60
N PRO A 56 -15.26 1.95 0.35
CA PRO A 56 -16.18 2.68 1.23
C PRO A 56 -17.01 3.76 0.53
N SER A 57 -16.53 4.32 -0.58
CA SER A 57 -17.22 5.39 -1.32
C SER A 57 -18.26 4.89 -2.32
N THR A 58 -18.07 3.69 -2.89
CA THR A 58 -18.92 3.17 -3.99
C THR A 58 -19.62 1.86 -3.65
N GLY A 59 -19.25 1.20 -2.55
CA GLY A 59 -19.68 -0.17 -2.25
C GLY A 59 -19.13 -1.23 -3.20
N SER A 60 -18.23 -0.86 -4.11
CA SER A 60 -17.64 -1.82 -5.06
C SER A 60 -16.84 -2.88 -4.30
N VAL A 61 -17.00 -4.14 -4.69
CA VAL A 61 -16.21 -5.24 -4.13
C VAL A 61 -14.98 -5.45 -5.00
N ARG A 62 -13.82 -5.32 -4.37
CA ARG A 62 -12.53 -5.61 -4.98
C ARG A 62 -12.01 -6.91 -4.42
N ARG A 63 -11.37 -7.72 -5.25
CA ARG A 63 -10.66 -8.92 -4.83
C ARG A 63 -9.26 -8.90 -5.38
N TRP A 64 -8.29 -9.39 -4.63
CA TRP A 64 -6.97 -9.66 -5.19
C TRP A 64 -6.35 -10.90 -4.59
N THR A 65 -5.59 -11.61 -5.41
CA THR A 65 -4.79 -12.76 -5.00
C THR A 65 -3.33 -12.37 -4.98
N GLN A 66 -2.68 -12.66 -3.87
CA GLN A 66 -1.28 -12.35 -3.62
C GLN A 66 -0.40 -13.51 -4.08
N ALA A 67 0.61 -13.28 -4.90
CA ALA A 67 1.59 -14.29 -5.29
C ALA A 67 2.85 -14.22 -4.40
N ALA A 68 3.61 -15.32 -4.34
CA ALA A 68 4.81 -15.43 -3.49
C ALA A 68 5.98 -14.54 -3.92
N ASP A 69 5.99 -14.13 -5.19
CA ASP A 69 6.99 -13.22 -5.77
C ASP A 69 6.69 -11.74 -5.50
N GLY A 70 5.66 -11.44 -4.69
CA GLY A 70 5.23 -10.08 -4.38
C GLY A 70 4.34 -9.45 -5.46
N THR A 71 3.94 -10.18 -6.49
CA THR A 71 2.94 -9.73 -7.46
C THR A 71 1.52 -10.03 -6.98
N LEU A 72 0.52 -9.34 -7.53
CA LEU A 72 -0.89 -9.66 -7.30
C LEU A 72 -1.70 -9.57 -8.59
N LEU A 73 -2.83 -10.30 -8.60
CA LEU A 73 -3.89 -10.14 -9.59
C LEU A 73 -5.13 -9.59 -8.88
N ALA A 74 -5.55 -8.38 -9.24
CA ALA A 74 -6.74 -7.72 -8.74
C ALA A 74 -7.91 -7.84 -9.71
N SER A 75 -9.11 -7.86 -9.16
CA SER A 75 -10.37 -7.70 -9.87
C SER A 75 -11.28 -6.75 -9.09
N SER A 76 -12.12 -6.01 -9.80
CA SER A 76 -13.13 -5.14 -9.19
C SER A 76 -14.45 -5.38 -9.88
N ARG A 77 -15.50 -5.63 -9.10
CA ARG A 77 -16.88 -5.61 -9.56
C ARG A 77 -17.50 -4.31 -9.09
N SER A 78 -17.71 -3.39 -10.03
CA SER A 78 -18.52 -2.20 -9.77
C SER A 78 -19.98 -2.62 -9.55
N VAL A 79 -20.76 -1.74 -8.93
CA VAL A 79 -22.22 -1.85 -8.86
C VAL A 79 -22.88 -1.98 -10.25
N SER A 80 -22.23 -1.50 -11.32
CA SER A 80 -22.67 -1.65 -12.72
C SER A 80 -22.33 -3.01 -13.36
N GLY A 81 -21.66 -3.91 -12.64
CA GLY A 81 -21.59 -5.34 -12.96
C GLY A 81 -20.47 -5.80 -13.90
N LYS A 82 -19.75 -4.90 -14.60
CA LYS A 82 -18.62 -5.31 -15.44
C LYS A 82 -17.36 -5.55 -14.58
N PRO A 83 -16.83 -6.78 -14.51
CA PRO A 83 -15.57 -7.03 -13.83
C PRO A 83 -14.42 -6.41 -14.64
N VAL A 84 -13.54 -5.67 -13.95
CA VAL A 84 -12.25 -5.25 -14.49
C VAL A 84 -11.14 -5.95 -13.73
N THR A 85 -10.05 -6.30 -14.41
CA THR A 85 -8.86 -6.90 -13.81
C THR A 85 -7.65 -5.98 -13.93
N ALA A 86 -6.68 -6.16 -13.05
CA ALA A 86 -5.43 -5.41 -13.03
C ALA A 86 -4.33 -6.27 -12.38
N SER A 87 -3.09 -6.12 -12.85
CA SER A 87 -1.92 -6.67 -12.17
C SER A 87 -1.34 -5.65 -11.19
N GLY A 88 -0.49 -6.11 -10.29
CA GLY A 88 0.09 -5.24 -9.28
C GLY A 88 1.18 -5.89 -8.45
N THR A 89 1.56 -5.20 -7.38
CA THR A 89 2.49 -5.72 -6.36
C THR A 89 1.93 -5.50 -4.96
N TRP A 90 2.36 -6.34 -4.02
CA TRP A 90 2.02 -6.24 -2.61
C TRP A 90 3.26 -6.43 -1.74
N SER A 91 3.23 -5.85 -0.53
CA SER A 91 4.24 -6.10 0.49
C SER A 91 3.71 -5.77 1.89
N VAL A 92 4.29 -6.42 2.91
CA VAL A 92 4.08 -6.07 4.32
C VAL A 92 5.41 -5.58 4.90
N ARG A 93 5.48 -4.29 5.21
CA ARG A 93 6.68 -3.66 5.79
C ARG A 93 6.82 -3.98 7.27
N ASP A 94 8.03 -3.82 7.81
CA ASP A 94 8.34 -4.10 9.23
C ASP A 94 7.53 -3.24 10.20
N ASN A 95 7.13 -2.05 9.76
CA ASN A 95 6.31 -1.13 10.55
C ASN A 95 4.81 -1.48 10.55
N GLY A 96 4.43 -2.66 10.05
CA GLY A 96 3.05 -3.13 9.98
C GLY A 96 2.22 -2.54 8.83
N SER A 97 2.83 -1.79 7.90
CA SER A 97 2.12 -1.26 6.74
C SER A 97 1.96 -2.33 5.66
N TYR A 98 0.72 -2.50 5.19
CA TYR A 98 0.35 -3.30 4.05
C TYR A 98 0.26 -2.42 2.80
N CYS A 99 1.21 -2.58 1.87
CA CYS A 99 1.33 -1.74 0.68
C CYS A 99 0.87 -2.50 -0.56
N LEU A 100 0.08 -1.82 -1.40
CA LEU A 100 -0.48 -2.32 -2.64
C LEU A 100 -0.20 -1.33 -3.77
N THR A 101 0.31 -1.85 -4.87
CA THR A 101 0.31 -1.18 -6.18
C THR A 101 -0.62 -1.96 -7.09
N ILE A 102 -1.62 -1.33 -7.70
CA ILE A 102 -2.54 -1.97 -8.64
C ILE A 102 -2.64 -1.11 -9.90
N ASN A 103 -2.32 -1.69 -11.05
CA ASN A 103 -2.25 -1.00 -12.32
C ASN A 103 -3.54 -1.24 -13.10
N TRP A 104 -4.57 -0.43 -12.83
CA TRP A 104 -5.82 -0.49 -13.58
C TRP A 104 -5.62 0.14 -14.96
N ALA A 105 -6.39 -0.31 -15.94
CA ALA A 105 -6.31 0.21 -17.31
C ALA A 105 -6.46 1.74 -17.43
N SER A 106 -7.10 2.40 -16.45
CA SER A 106 -7.31 3.86 -16.44
C SER A 106 -6.51 4.61 -15.38
N ARG A 107 -5.86 3.91 -14.44
CA ARG A 107 -5.12 4.54 -13.33
C ARG A 107 -4.30 3.52 -12.55
N ASP A 108 -3.22 3.99 -11.94
CA ASP A 108 -2.50 3.23 -10.94
C ASP A 108 -2.98 3.61 -9.54
N GLU A 109 -3.13 2.61 -8.68
CA GLU A 109 -3.38 2.79 -7.25
C GLU A 109 -2.11 2.37 -6.50
N ASN A 110 -1.48 3.29 -5.77
CA ASN A 110 -0.31 3.01 -4.94
C ASN A 110 -0.59 3.49 -3.53
N ASN A 111 -0.87 2.56 -2.61
CA ASN A 111 -1.33 2.88 -1.26
C ASN A 111 -0.65 1.97 -0.24
N CYS A 112 -0.30 2.54 0.91
CA CYS A 112 0.13 1.79 2.10
C CYS A 112 -0.90 2.01 3.22
N TYR A 113 -1.45 0.92 3.73
CA TYR A 113 -2.46 0.90 4.77
C TYR A 113 -1.87 0.37 6.07
N GLN A 114 -2.41 0.82 7.19
CA GLN A 114 -2.40 0.08 8.43
C GLN A 114 -3.61 -0.86 8.42
N VAL A 115 -3.42 -2.09 8.90
CA VAL A 115 -4.53 -3.03 9.11
C VAL A 115 -5.01 -2.89 10.55
N PHE A 116 -6.29 -2.57 10.73
CA PHE A 116 -6.93 -2.46 12.03
C PHE A 116 -7.88 -3.64 12.26
N SER A 117 -7.97 -4.13 13.49
CA SER A 117 -8.98 -5.10 13.92
C SER A 117 -9.99 -4.48 14.86
N MET A 118 -11.26 -4.74 14.62
CA MET A 118 -12.40 -4.26 15.41
C MET A 118 -13.52 -5.30 15.32
N ASP A 119 -14.05 -5.76 16.45
CA ASP A 119 -15.16 -6.72 16.54
C ASP A 119 -15.01 -7.97 15.65
N GLY A 120 -13.80 -8.53 15.62
CA GLY A 120 -13.48 -9.72 14.82
C GLY A 120 -13.36 -9.47 13.30
N SER A 121 -13.57 -8.24 12.85
CA SER A 121 -13.35 -7.80 11.48
C SER A 121 -12.03 -7.05 11.32
N ALA A 122 -11.53 -6.96 10.09
CA ALA A 122 -10.32 -6.22 9.77
C ALA A 122 -10.59 -5.14 8.72
N TYR A 123 -9.88 -4.03 8.81
CA TYR A 123 -10.11 -2.82 8.00
C TYR A 123 -8.78 -2.26 7.50
N LEU A 124 -8.80 -1.71 6.27
CA LEU A 124 -7.67 -0.98 5.70
C LEU A 124 -7.87 0.53 5.86
N ALA A 125 -6.96 1.17 6.60
CA ALA A 125 -7.02 2.61 6.86
C ALA A 125 -5.60 3.21 6.95
N PRO A 126 -5.39 4.52 6.79
CA PRO A 126 -4.11 5.16 7.07
C PRO A 126 -3.79 5.05 8.57
N ARG A 127 -2.52 5.20 8.95
CA ARG A 127 -2.11 5.12 10.37
C ARG A 127 -2.80 6.16 11.26
N GLN A 128 -3.08 7.35 10.72
CA GLN A 128 -3.61 8.50 11.45
C GLN A 128 -5.14 8.62 11.24
N VAL A 129 -5.91 7.58 11.60
CA VAL A 129 -7.37 7.55 11.42
C VAL A 129 -8.10 8.70 12.14
N ALA A 130 -7.61 9.11 13.31
CA ALA A 130 -8.18 10.19 14.12
C ALA A 130 -8.11 11.58 13.45
N GLN A 131 -7.28 11.76 12.42
CA GLN A 131 -7.21 13.04 11.70
C GLN A 131 -8.37 13.28 10.75
N ASN A 132 -9.11 12.22 10.38
CA ASN A 132 -10.25 12.31 9.47
C ASN A 132 -11.41 11.44 10.02
N PRO A 133 -12.02 11.85 11.15
CA PRO A 133 -13.01 11.04 11.85
C PRO A 133 -14.22 10.70 11.00
N GLU A 134 -14.58 11.54 10.03
CA GLU A 134 -15.70 11.36 9.10
C GLU A 134 -15.37 10.42 7.93
N LYS A 135 -14.10 10.16 7.65
CA LYS A 135 -13.68 9.35 6.51
C LYS A 135 -14.08 7.91 6.72
N ARG A 136 -14.58 7.26 5.66
CA ARG A 136 -15.04 5.87 5.71
C ARG A 136 -13.96 4.91 5.20
N TYR A 137 -13.86 3.75 5.83
CA TYR A 137 -12.87 2.72 5.57
C TYR A 137 -13.52 1.36 5.35
N GLY A 138 -13.00 0.63 4.37
CA GLY A 138 -13.54 -0.65 3.94
C GLY A 138 -13.04 -1.81 4.78
N ARG A 139 -13.94 -2.76 5.04
CA ARG A 139 -13.59 -4.06 5.61
C ARG A 139 -12.80 -4.89 4.60
N ILE A 140 -11.86 -5.68 5.10
CA ILE A 140 -11.22 -6.75 4.35
C ILE A 140 -11.54 -8.13 4.92
N VAL A 141 -11.67 -9.09 4.02
CA VAL A 141 -11.89 -10.51 4.31
C VAL A 141 -10.86 -11.31 3.55
N VAL A 142 -10.18 -12.25 4.21
CA VAL A 142 -9.31 -13.22 3.52
C VAL A 142 -10.12 -14.48 3.28
N VAL A 143 -10.44 -14.76 2.02
CA VAL A 143 -11.43 -15.77 1.61
C VAL A 143 -10.79 -17.14 1.41
N GLY A 144 -9.48 -17.18 1.26
CA GLY A 144 -8.69 -18.41 1.24
C GLY A 144 -7.30 -18.09 1.77
N VAL A 145 -6.93 -18.70 2.90
CA VAL A 145 -5.51 -18.99 3.12
C VAL A 145 -5.27 -20.25 2.31
N PRO A 146 -4.25 -20.32 1.44
CA PRO A 146 -3.90 -21.59 0.86
C PRO A 146 -3.59 -22.52 2.03
N THR A 147 -4.46 -23.50 2.27
CA THR A 147 -4.05 -24.72 2.95
C THR A 147 -2.77 -25.12 2.23
N PRO A 148 -1.60 -25.20 2.90
CA PRO A 148 -0.36 -25.54 2.22
C PRO A 148 -0.68 -26.80 1.43
N ALA A 149 -0.69 -26.67 0.10
CA ALA A 149 -0.93 -27.80 -0.75
C ALA A 149 0.15 -28.78 -0.32
N HIS A 150 -0.27 -29.90 0.29
CA HIS A 150 0.58 -31.06 0.38
C HIS A 150 1.15 -31.19 -1.03
N ALA A 151 2.44 -30.90 -1.17
CA ALA A 151 3.15 -31.13 -2.40
C ALA A 151 2.80 -32.57 -2.73
N ALA A 152 1.95 -32.75 -3.75
CA ALA A 152 1.48 -34.05 -4.15
C ALA A 152 2.71 -34.77 -4.65
N MET A 153 3.33 -35.49 -3.72
CA MET A 153 4.43 -36.39 -3.96
C MET A 153 3.89 -37.37 -4.98
N ARG A 154 4.35 -37.21 -6.23
CA ARG A 154 4.04 -38.16 -7.29
C ARG A 154 4.46 -39.54 -6.77
N PRO A 155 3.56 -40.53 -6.70
CA PRO A 155 3.95 -41.88 -6.33
C PRO A 155 4.71 -42.45 -7.52
N GLY A 156 6.04 -42.54 -7.41
CA GLY A 156 6.86 -43.02 -8.51
C GLY A 156 8.36 -42.83 -8.32
N ALA A 157 8.90 -43.14 -7.15
CA ALA A 157 10.33 -43.42 -7.00
C ALA A 157 10.51 -44.44 -5.88
N THR A 158 10.61 -45.69 -6.29
CA THR A 158 10.97 -46.85 -5.49
C THR A 158 12.16 -46.54 -4.59
N SER A 159 11.96 -46.60 -3.28
CA SER A 159 13.05 -46.69 -2.32
C SER A 159 13.70 -48.06 -2.44
N ILE A 160 14.94 -48.10 -2.92
CA ILE A 160 15.83 -49.25 -2.72
C ILE A 160 16.73 -48.89 -1.55
N VAL A 161 16.53 -49.59 -0.44
CA VAL A 161 17.50 -49.71 0.65
C VAL A 161 18.49 -50.79 0.21
N LEU A 162 19.79 -50.47 0.20
CA LEU A 162 20.83 -51.50 0.20
C LEU A 162 21.90 -51.16 1.25
N VAL A 163 22.15 -52.11 2.13
CA VAL A 163 23.15 -52.09 3.19
C VAL A 163 24.41 -52.83 2.70
N ALA A 164 25.56 -52.17 2.89
CA ALA A 164 26.97 -52.60 3.08
C ALA A 164 27.54 -53.90 2.45
N ALA A 165 28.74 -53.79 1.85
CA ALA A 165 29.96 -54.52 2.24
C ALA A 165 31.17 -54.24 1.32
N GLY A 166 32.37 -54.14 1.91
CA GLY A 166 33.57 -54.86 1.43
C GLY A 166 34.46 -54.27 0.32
N ALA A 167 35.52 -53.57 0.75
CA ALA A 167 36.95 -53.76 0.45
C ALA A 167 37.50 -54.04 -0.99
N GLN A 168 38.48 -53.19 -1.33
CA GLN A 168 39.81 -53.43 -1.96
C GLN A 168 40.03 -53.38 -3.48
N ASP A 169 40.99 -52.48 -3.80
CA ASP A 169 42.05 -52.48 -4.81
C ASP A 169 41.72 -52.65 -6.30
N ALA A 170 41.95 -51.57 -7.06
CA ALA A 170 42.85 -51.61 -8.21
C ALA A 170 43.26 -50.20 -8.65
N VAL A 171 44.57 -49.97 -8.61
CA VAL A 171 45.32 -48.88 -9.24
C VAL A 171 45.14 -48.95 -10.76
N LEU A 172 44.87 -47.81 -11.42
CA LEU A 172 45.55 -47.41 -12.68
C LEU A 172 45.16 -46.01 -13.19
N ALA A 173 46.22 -45.26 -13.52
CA ALA A 173 46.32 -44.20 -14.52
C ALA A 173 45.60 -42.85 -14.28
N GLN A 174 46.36 -41.91 -13.70
CA GLN A 174 46.14 -40.46 -13.81
C GLN A 174 46.45 -39.98 -15.25
N ALA A 175 45.44 -39.38 -15.88
CA ALA A 175 45.60 -38.50 -17.04
C ALA A 175 45.91 -37.06 -16.57
N PRO A 176 46.62 -36.24 -17.37
CA PRO A 176 47.19 -34.99 -16.90
C PRO A 176 46.13 -33.92 -16.63
N ALA A 177 46.32 -33.22 -15.51
CA ALA A 177 45.56 -32.03 -15.15
C ALA A 177 45.73 -30.94 -16.21
N ALA A 178 44.63 -30.57 -16.86
CA ALA A 178 44.53 -29.26 -17.50
C ALA A 178 44.54 -28.22 -16.38
N ALA A 179 45.50 -27.30 -16.45
CA ALA A 179 45.63 -26.16 -15.56
C ALA A 179 44.32 -25.36 -15.55
N ALA A 180 43.63 -25.38 -14.42
CA ALA A 180 42.56 -24.44 -14.14
C ALA A 180 43.19 -23.08 -13.89
N GLU A 181 42.90 -22.14 -14.78
CA GLU A 181 43.19 -20.72 -14.66
C GLU A 181 42.53 -20.18 -13.36
N PRO A 182 43.24 -19.41 -12.53
CA PRO A 182 42.69 -18.88 -11.29
C PRO A 182 41.49 -17.98 -11.59
N ALA A 183 40.34 -18.34 -11.04
CA ALA A 183 39.12 -17.56 -11.12
C ALA A 183 39.39 -16.12 -10.62
N ALA A 184 39.09 -15.14 -11.47
CA ALA A 184 39.20 -13.74 -11.13
C ALA A 184 38.36 -13.41 -9.88
N PRO A 185 38.86 -12.57 -8.96
CA PRO A 185 38.10 -12.13 -7.80
C PRO A 185 36.81 -11.43 -8.25
N PRO A 186 35.71 -11.55 -7.48
CA PRO A 186 34.48 -10.82 -7.78
C PRO A 186 34.80 -9.32 -7.86
N PRO A 187 34.18 -8.58 -8.80
CA PRO A 187 34.38 -7.14 -8.87
C PRO A 187 34.05 -6.55 -7.50
N ALA A 188 35.00 -5.79 -6.96
CA ALA A 188 34.83 -5.05 -5.73
C ALA A 188 33.47 -4.34 -5.77
N SER A 189 32.65 -4.59 -4.75
CA SER A 189 31.43 -3.84 -4.49
C SER A 189 31.80 -2.36 -4.57
N SER A 190 31.37 -1.72 -5.65
CA SER A 190 31.56 -0.29 -5.85
C SER A 190 30.99 0.39 -4.61
N ALA A 191 31.87 0.95 -3.79
CA ALA A 191 31.48 1.88 -2.75
C ALA A 191 30.59 2.92 -3.42
N GLN A 192 29.29 2.87 -3.13
CA GLN A 192 28.37 3.94 -3.47
C GLN A 192 28.96 5.19 -2.83
N ALA A 193 29.50 6.07 -3.66
CA ALA A 193 29.86 7.41 -3.23
C ALA A 193 28.67 7.96 -2.45
N PRO A 194 28.86 8.53 -1.25
CA PRO A 194 27.76 9.13 -0.52
C PRO A 194 27.10 10.13 -1.46
N ALA A 195 25.84 9.86 -1.82
CA ALA A 195 25.04 10.80 -2.56
C ALA A 195 25.09 12.09 -1.76
N ALA A 196 25.67 13.15 -2.32
CA ALA A 196 25.72 14.44 -1.67
C ALA A 196 24.29 14.75 -1.24
N GLU A 197 24.05 14.79 0.06
CA GLU A 197 22.74 15.07 0.63
C GLU A 197 22.35 16.46 0.14
N SER A 198 21.54 16.53 -0.92
CA SER A 198 21.00 17.79 -1.43
C SER A 198 20.16 18.38 -0.31
N GLN A 199 20.73 19.32 0.42
CA GLN A 199 20.10 19.97 1.56
C GLN A 199 18.91 20.78 1.04
N ARG A 200 17.71 20.21 1.15
CA ARG A 200 16.48 20.86 0.72
C ARG A 200 16.23 22.09 1.57
N VAL A 201 16.15 23.25 0.92
CA VAL A 201 15.80 24.51 1.59
C VAL A 201 14.30 24.72 1.46
N PHE A 202 13.55 24.29 2.48
CA PHE A 202 12.10 24.47 2.54
C PHE A 202 11.72 25.94 2.74
N LEU A 203 10.69 26.37 2.02
CA LEU A 203 10.15 27.72 2.11
C LEU A 203 9.30 27.87 3.38
N GLY A 204 9.37 29.05 4.00
CA GLY A 204 8.49 29.43 5.11
C GLY A 204 7.09 29.84 4.62
N SER A 205 6.15 29.99 5.55
CA SER A 205 4.76 30.39 5.25
C SER A 205 4.66 31.74 4.53
N GLU A 206 5.39 32.76 4.97
CA GLU A 206 5.38 34.06 4.30
C GLU A 206 5.86 33.97 2.84
N GLU A 207 6.93 33.21 2.59
CA GLU A 207 7.44 33.03 1.23
C GLU A 207 6.48 32.21 0.36
N VAL A 208 5.88 31.15 0.91
CA VAL A 208 4.85 30.38 0.20
C VAL A 208 3.65 31.27 -0.16
N ARG A 209 3.21 32.12 0.76
CA ARG A 209 2.12 33.06 0.51
C ARG A 209 2.47 34.04 -0.61
N GLN A 210 3.60 34.72 -0.50
CA GLN A 210 4.04 35.73 -1.48
C GLN A 210 4.24 35.15 -2.88
N ARG A 211 4.71 33.90 -2.98
CA ARG A 211 5.09 33.28 -4.25
C ARG A 211 3.95 32.54 -4.95
N PHE A 212 3.03 31.96 -4.20
CA PHE A 212 2.07 31.00 -4.77
C PHE A 212 0.62 31.36 -4.54
N VAL A 213 0.29 32.15 -3.52
CA VAL A 213 -1.09 32.61 -3.32
C VAL A 213 -1.37 33.76 -4.29
N ASP A 214 -2.57 33.75 -4.88
CA ASP A 214 -3.02 34.59 -5.99
C ASP A 214 -2.20 34.44 -7.28
N HIS A 215 -1.47 33.33 -7.41
CA HIS A 215 -0.71 32.97 -8.61
C HIS A 215 -1.18 31.64 -9.19
N ARG A 216 -0.87 31.43 -10.47
CA ARG A 216 -1.11 30.16 -11.15
C ARG A 216 0.20 29.44 -11.38
N THR A 217 0.33 28.24 -10.82
CA THR A 217 1.50 27.38 -11.02
C THR A 217 1.18 26.16 -11.85
N VAL A 218 2.14 25.69 -12.66
CA VAL A 218 2.07 24.38 -13.30
C VAL A 218 3.04 23.43 -12.62
N HIS A 219 2.50 22.29 -12.18
CA HIS A 219 3.22 21.22 -11.53
C HIS A 219 3.39 20.05 -12.49
N ARG A 220 4.59 19.51 -12.60
CA ARG A 220 4.84 18.21 -13.22
C ARG A 220 5.04 17.17 -12.12
N ARG A 221 4.14 16.21 -12.02
CA ARG A 221 4.23 15.12 -11.05
C ARG A 221 5.38 14.19 -11.40
N THR A 222 6.18 13.80 -10.41
CA THR A 222 7.37 12.95 -10.61
C THR A 222 7.01 11.50 -10.94
N GLN A 223 5.86 11.01 -10.43
CA GLN A 223 5.42 9.63 -10.61
C GLN A 223 5.08 9.29 -12.07
N ASP A 224 4.35 10.16 -12.77
CA ASP A 224 3.78 9.86 -14.09
C ASP A 224 3.97 10.98 -15.12
N GLY A 225 4.67 12.05 -14.76
CA GLY A 225 4.89 13.20 -15.63
C GLY A 225 3.65 14.05 -15.91
N ALA A 226 2.50 13.76 -15.27
CA ALA A 226 1.28 14.50 -15.50
C ALA A 226 1.46 15.97 -15.10
N GLN A 227 0.91 16.86 -15.93
CA GLN A 227 0.95 18.29 -15.68
C GLN A 227 -0.38 18.78 -15.10
N VAL A 228 -0.30 19.48 -13.98
CA VAL A 228 -1.47 20.01 -13.26
C VAL A 228 -1.25 21.47 -12.97
N ALA A 229 -2.13 22.34 -13.48
CA ALA A 229 -2.15 23.74 -13.07
C ALA A 229 -2.92 23.91 -11.77
N TRP A 230 -2.34 24.61 -10.80
CA TRP A 230 -3.00 25.06 -9.58
C TRP A 230 -3.18 26.58 -9.64
N ASP A 231 -4.41 27.03 -9.47
CA ASP A 231 -4.78 28.43 -9.24
C ASP A 231 -5.14 28.54 -7.75
N ILE A 232 -4.22 29.08 -6.95
CA ILE A 232 -4.34 29.17 -5.48
C ILE A 232 -4.80 30.59 -5.17
N ARG A 233 -6.03 30.76 -4.72
CA ARG A 233 -6.62 32.09 -4.50
C ARG A 233 -6.58 32.50 -3.04
N GLY A 234 -6.37 33.79 -2.78
CA GLY A 234 -6.30 34.40 -1.45
C GLY A 234 -7.58 34.26 -0.61
N ASN A 235 -8.70 33.88 -1.25
CA ASN A 235 -9.96 33.57 -0.56
C ASN A 235 -10.00 32.15 0.05
N GLY A 236 -8.89 31.42 0.08
CA GLY A 236 -8.80 30.08 0.67
C GLY A 236 -9.25 28.95 -0.26
N MET A 237 -9.46 29.23 -1.56
CA MET A 237 -9.81 28.22 -2.56
C MET A 237 -8.66 27.94 -3.52
N LEU A 238 -8.52 26.68 -3.91
CA LEU A 238 -7.60 26.20 -4.93
C LEU A 238 -8.39 25.53 -6.04
N TYR A 239 -8.06 25.83 -7.29
CA TYR A 239 -8.59 25.15 -8.47
C TYR A 239 -7.48 24.42 -9.21
N ALA A 240 -7.67 23.13 -9.44
CA ALA A 240 -6.72 22.30 -10.15
C ALA A 240 -7.25 21.89 -11.51
N ASN A 241 -6.39 21.94 -12.53
CA ASN A 241 -6.67 21.46 -13.86
C ASN A 241 -5.56 20.50 -14.29
N ASN A 242 -5.88 19.22 -14.40
CA ASN A 242 -4.97 18.18 -14.88
C ASN A 242 -5.04 18.14 -16.41
N PHE A 243 -4.00 18.63 -17.07
CA PHE A 243 -3.93 18.71 -18.52
C PHE A 243 -3.83 17.32 -19.18
N THR A 244 -3.18 16.38 -18.51
CA THR A 244 -2.98 15.01 -19.02
C THR A 244 -4.27 14.22 -19.03
N GLN A 245 -5.10 14.38 -18.00
CA GLN A 245 -6.35 13.63 -17.84
C GLN A 245 -7.59 14.45 -18.24
N ASN A 246 -7.41 15.70 -18.67
CA ASN A 246 -8.48 16.66 -18.95
C ASN A 246 -9.54 16.72 -17.85
N SER A 247 -9.09 16.71 -16.59
CA SER A 247 -9.95 16.68 -15.41
C SER A 247 -9.70 17.90 -14.52
N LYS A 248 -10.73 18.30 -13.77
CA LYS A 248 -10.68 19.46 -12.88
C LYS A 248 -11.06 19.05 -11.47
N ASP A 249 -10.46 19.71 -10.50
CA ASP A 249 -10.76 19.53 -9.08
C ASP A 249 -10.68 20.88 -8.34
N SER A 250 -11.18 20.93 -7.12
CA SER A 250 -11.06 22.10 -6.25
C SER A 250 -10.82 21.68 -4.81
N ALA A 251 -10.08 22.50 -4.08
CA ALA A 251 -9.83 22.31 -2.65
C ALA A 251 -10.03 23.60 -1.88
N ALA A 252 -10.41 23.48 -0.62
CA ALA A 252 -10.11 24.52 0.36
C ALA A 252 -8.64 24.38 0.77
N TRP A 253 -7.93 25.48 0.99
CA TRP A 253 -6.54 25.44 1.45
C TRP A 253 -6.33 26.22 2.74
N THR A 254 -5.36 25.77 3.51
CA THR A 254 -4.81 26.47 4.67
C THR A 254 -3.29 26.45 4.59
N LEU A 255 -2.63 27.43 5.21
CA LEU A 255 -1.17 27.52 5.24
C LEU A 255 -0.71 27.44 6.69
N SER A 256 0.04 26.40 7.01
CA SER A 256 0.60 26.21 8.34
C SER A 256 1.78 27.17 8.58
N PRO A 257 2.12 27.51 9.85
CA PRO A 257 3.21 28.44 10.16
C PRO A 257 4.57 28.02 9.59
N ASP A 258 4.80 26.72 9.46
CA ASP A 258 5.99 26.11 8.89
C ASP A 258 5.95 26.01 7.34
N GLY A 259 5.01 26.66 6.66
CA GLY A 259 4.97 26.73 5.19
C GLY A 259 4.35 25.51 4.49
N GLY A 260 3.69 24.63 5.23
CA GLY A 260 2.87 23.56 4.66
C GLY A 260 1.58 24.09 4.06
N LEU A 261 1.38 23.90 2.75
CA LEU A 261 0.11 24.19 2.08
C LEU A 261 -0.80 22.96 2.18
N CYS A 262 -1.76 23.00 3.09
CA CYS A 262 -2.67 21.89 3.38
C CYS A 262 -3.98 22.04 2.61
N LEU A 263 -4.31 21.02 1.81
CA LEU A 263 -5.47 20.99 0.92
C LEU A 263 -6.52 20.02 1.44
N LYS A 264 -7.77 20.47 1.44
CA LYS A 264 -8.97 19.64 1.62
C LYS A 264 -9.78 19.66 0.32
N TRP A 265 -9.65 18.60 -0.47
CA TRP A 265 -10.25 18.47 -1.79
C TRP A 265 -11.74 18.19 -1.70
N ARG A 266 -12.47 18.63 -2.73
CA ARG A 266 -13.91 18.37 -2.88
C ARG A 266 -14.20 17.27 -3.91
N GLY A 267 -13.25 16.98 -4.81
CA GLY A 267 -13.38 15.95 -5.83
C GLY A 267 -12.70 14.63 -5.46
N ASN A 268 -11.97 14.06 -6.43
CA ASN A 268 -11.38 12.72 -6.33
C ASN A 268 -9.92 12.72 -5.84
N SER A 269 -9.38 13.90 -5.54
CA SER A 269 -8.01 14.05 -5.04
C SER A 269 -7.94 13.79 -3.54
N ASN A 270 -6.78 13.33 -3.08
CA ASN A 270 -6.54 13.07 -1.65
C ASN A 270 -6.12 14.35 -0.93
N ASP A 271 -6.74 14.58 0.22
CA ASP A 271 -6.32 15.60 1.19
C ASP A 271 -4.86 15.40 1.59
N GLY A 272 -4.17 16.50 1.87
CA GLY A 272 -2.77 16.44 2.28
C GLY A 272 -2.09 17.79 2.34
N CYS A 273 -0.92 17.82 2.98
CA CYS A 273 -0.07 19.00 3.07
C CYS A 273 1.13 18.86 2.16
N PHE A 274 1.46 19.95 1.48
CA PHE A 274 2.58 20.03 0.55
C PHE A 274 3.56 21.10 1.01
N TYR A 275 4.83 20.71 1.11
CA TYR A 275 5.92 21.60 1.51
C TYR A 275 6.73 21.94 0.28
N THR A 276 6.88 23.23 -0.01
CA THR A 276 7.67 23.70 -1.14
C THR A 276 9.11 23.93 -0.70
N PHE A 277 10.07 23.50 -1.51
CA PHE A 277 11.49 23.73 -1.29
C PHE A 277 12.21 24.07 -2.58
N ARG A 278 13.37 24.71 -2.45
CA ARG A 278 14.28 24.99 -3.57
C ARG A 278 15.12 23.75 -3.87
N ASP A 279 15.19 23.40 -5.15
CA ASP A 279 15.99 22.30 -5.68
C ASP A 279 16.78 22.83 -6.90
N GLY A 280 18.00 23.31 -6.64
CA GLY A 280 18.75 24.11 -7.62
C GLY A 280 17.98 25.37 -8.03
N ASP A 281 17.79 25.54 -9.34
CA ASP A 281 17.07 26.67 -9.94
C ASP A 281 15.56 26.49 -10.03
N HIS A 282 15.03 25.39 -9.48
CA HIS A 282 13.61 25.05 -9.57
C HIS A 282 12.98 24.94 -8.18
N TRP A 283 11.64 24.99 -8.15
CA TRP A 283 10.89 24.67 -6.95
C TRP A 283 10.30 23.27 -7.05
N ALA A 284 10.30 22.55 -5.93
CA ALA A 284 9.73 21.22 -5.82
C ALA A 284 8.83 21.12 -4.58
N ARG A 285 7.96 20.12 -4.57
CA ARG A 285 7.05 19.84 -3.44
C ARG A 285 7.18 18.40 -2.95
N SER A 286 7.10 18.23 -1.65
CA SER A 286 7.03 16.93 -0.96
C SER A 286 5.87 16.90 0.03
N ALA A 287 5.47 15.71 0.47
CA ALA A 287 4.42 15.51 1.47
C ALA A 287 4.89 15.75 2.92
N SER A 288 6.21 15.88 3.14
CA SER A 288 6.79 16.20 4.45
C SER A 288 8.09 17.00 4.29
N ARG A 289 8.55 17.62 5.39
CA ARG A 289 9.83 18.36 5.45
C ARG A 289 11.06 17.47 5.61
N SER A 290 10.90 16.14 5.59
CA SER A 290 12.02 15.22 5.75
C SER A 290 12.96 15.31 4.53
N ALA A 291 14.27 15.25 4.78
CA ALA A 291 15.27 15.32 3.71
C ALA A 291 15.15 14.15 2.72
N ASP A 292 14.74 12.98 3.22
CA ASP A 292 14.50 11.75 2.47
C ASP A 292 13.08 11.64 1.88
N ALA A 293 12.19 12.61 2.13
CA ALA A 293 10.82 12.55 1.63
C ALA A 293 10.81 12.48 0.09
N PRO A 294 9.99 11.64 -0.56
CA PRO A 294 9.92 11.65 -2.02
C PRO A 294 9.48 13.02 -2.56
N ILE A 295 10.10 13.46 -3.66
CA ILE A 295 9.60 14.62 -4.42
C ILE A 295 8.30 14.21 -5.08
N HIS A 296 7.20 14.90 -4.77
CA HIS A 296 5.90 14.65 -5.34
C HIS A 296 5.73 15.33 -6.71
N SER A 297 6.20 16.57 -6.83
CA SER A 297 6.10 17.34 -8.08
C SER A 297 7.13 18.44 -8.15
N VAL A 298 7.54 18.79 -9.37
CA VAL A 298 8.37 19.95 -9.68
C VAL A 298 7.47 21.06 -10.25
N ILE A 299 7.67 22.30 -9.83
CA ILE A 299 6.98 23.47 -10.39
C ILE A 299 7.75 23.88 -11.65
N VAL A 300 7.08 23.78 -12.80
CA VAL A 300 7.68 24.04 -14.12
C VAL A 300 7.30 25.41 -14.70
N GLU A 301 6.25 26.03 -14.17
CA GLU A 301 5.79 27.35 -14.57
C GLU A 301 5.17 28.06 -13.36
N LEU A 302 5.44 29.36 -13.25
CA LEU A 302 4.87 30.26 -12.24
C LEU A 302 4.40 31.53 -12.97
N ASN A 303 3.10 31.75 -13.00
CA ASN A 303 2.42 32.86 -13.66
C ASN A 303 1.67 33.75 -12.67
#